data_AF-A0A263BRD9-F1
#
_entry.id   AF-A0A263BRD9-F1
#
_cell.length_a   1.000
_cell.length_b   1.000
_cell.length_c   1.000
_cell.angle_alpha   90.00
_cell.angle_beta   90.00
_cell.angle_gamma   90.00
#
_symmetry.space_group_name_H-M   'P 1'
#
loop_
_entity.id
_entity.type
_entity.pdbx_description
1 polymer ?
#
loop_
_entity_poly.entity_id
_entity_poly.type
_entity_poly.pdbx_seq_one_letter_code
_entity_poly.pdbx_strand_id
1 'polypeptide(L)'
;MKLSKLILFAFGNVAIGLISVYIYFYLWIMFSFGGSFQLFSIEALVTMLIFILLFILFNLLILKNETNKNWWIASSLALTSILTFILVMEFS
;
A
#
# COMPACT_ATOMS: atom_id res chain seq x y z
N MET A 1 -13.95 -17.54 3.36
CA MET A 1 -13.19 -16.98 4.50
C MET A 1 -14.11 -16.73 5.71
N LYS A 2 -13.66 -17.05 6.94
CA LYS A 2 -14.41 -16.73 8.18
C LYS A 2 -14.46 -15.20 8.41
N LEU A 3 -15.50 -14.71 9.08
CA LEU A 3 -15.70 -13.26 9.32
C LEU A 3 -14.49 -12.59 9.99
N SER A 4 -13.92 -13.21 11.03
CA SER A 4 -12.72 -12.69 11.72
C SER A 4 -11.53 -12.52 10.78
N LYS A 5 -11.33 -13.47 9.87
CA LYS A 5 -10.25 -13.44 8.88
C LYS A 5 -10.53 -12.42 7.78
N LEU A 6 -11.79 -12.20 7.41
CA LEU A 6 -12.22 -11.14 6.48
C LEU A 6 -11.97 -9.74 7.04
N ILE A 7 -12.26 -9.52 8.32
CA ILE A 7 -11.95 -8.27 9.00
C ILE A 7 -10.43 -8.04 9.02
N LEU A 8 -9.66 -9.06 9.41
CA LEU A 8 -8.18 -8.98 9.42
C LEU A 8 -7.62 -8.68 8.02
N PHE A 9 -8.15 -9.33 6.99
CA PHE A 9 -7.76 -9.12 5.60
C PHE A 9 -8.01 -7.69 5.13
N ALA A 10 -9.23 -7.17 5.35
CA ALA A 10 -9.59 -5.83 4.94
C ALA A 10 -8.78 -4.78 5.73
N PHE A 11 -8.77 -4.90 7.06
CA PHE A 11 -8.08 -3.95 7.93
C PHE A 11 -6.57 -3.94 7.68
N GLY A 12 -5.94 -5.10 7.50
CA GLY A 12 -4.51 -5.17 7.25
C GLY A 12 -4.10 -4.60 5.90
N ASN A 13 -4.89 -4.81 4.83
CA ASN A 13 -4.60 -4.18 3.54
C ASN A 13 -4.74 -2.65 3.60
N VAL A 14 -5.76 -2.13 4.30
CA VAL A 14 -5.91 -0.70 4.55
C VAL A 14 -4.75 -0.15 5.38
N ALA A 15 -4.36 -0.87 6.44
CA ALA A 15 -3.23 -0.49 7.30
C ALA A 15 -1.92 -0.45 6.52
N ILE A 16 -1.67 -1.41 5.62
CA ILE A 16 -0.48 -1.42 4.75
C ILE A 16 -0.48 -0.18 3.84
N GLY A 17 -1.62 0.16 3.24
CA GLY A 17 -1.77 1.38 2.45
C GLY A 17 -1.42 2.63 3.26
N LEU A 18 -1.99 2.78 4.46
CA LEU A 18 -1.69 3.90 5.36
C LEU A 18 -0.22 3.96 5.76
N ILE A 19 0.37 2.83 6.15
CA ILE A 19 1.79 2.72 6.51
C ILE A 19 2.67 3.19 5.34
N SER A 20 2.35 2.80 4.12
CA SER A 20 3.10 3.24 2.93
C SER A 20 3.01 4.74 2.69
N VAL A 21 1.87 5.38 2.95
CA VAL A 21 1.76 6.84 2.91
C VAL A 21 2.69 7.50 3.94
N TYR A 22 2.71 7.00 5.18
CA TYR A 22 3.61 7.53 6.21
C TYR A 22 5.09 7.32 5.85
N ILE A 23 5.44 6.16 5.30
CA ILE A 23 6.81 5.89 4.82
C ILE A 23 7.17 6.87 3.72
N TYR A 24 6.27 7.14 2.77
CA TYR A 24 6.52 8.13 1.74
C TYR A 24 6.82 9.50 2.33
N PHE A 25 5.96 10.01 3.22
CA PHE A 25 6.17 11.32 3.83
C PHE A 25 7.47 11.38 4.62
N TYR A 26 7.81 10.31 5.35
CA TYR A 26 9.07 10.22 6.06
C TYR A 26 10.28 10.30 5.12
N LEU A 27 10.26 9.54 4.03
CA LEU A 27 11.33 9.56 3.02
C LEU A 27 11.41 10.91 2.32
N TRP A 28 10.26 11.49 1.94
CA TRP A 28 10.19 12.81 1.31
C TRP A 28 10.78 13.91 2.21
N ILE A 29 10.47 13.91 3.50
CA ILE A 29 11.05 14.86 4.47
C ILE A 29 12.57 14.63 4.59
N MET A 30 13.02 13.38 4.66
CA MET A 30 14.42 13.01 4.83
C MET A 30 15.31 13.36 3.63
N PHE A 31 14.83 13.12 2.41
CA PHE A 31 15.64 13.21 1.19
C PHE A 31 15.36 14.46 0.35
N SER A 32 14.12 14.95 0.35
CA SER A 32 13.71 16.09 -0.48
C SER A 32 13.66 17.42 0.28
N PHE A 33 13.79 17.41 1.62
CA PHE A 33 13.66 18.61 2.47
C PHE A 33 12.38 19.42 2.19
N GLY A 34 11.29 18.75 1.80
CA GLY A 34 10.03 19.42 1.44
C GLY A 34 10.01 20.03 0.03
N GLY A 35 10.93 19.64 -0.86
CA GLY A 35 10.94 20.03 -2.26
C GLY A 35 9.73 19.51 -3.04
N SER A 36 9.57 19.97 -4.27
CA SER A 36 8.41 19.65 -5.12
C SER A 36 8.20 18.14 -5.27
N PHE A 37 6.96 17.70 -5.09
CA PHE A 37 6.58 16.29 -5.23
C PHE A 37 6.85 15.79 -6.67
N GLN A 38 7.53 14.65 -6.78
CA GLN A 38 7.81 14.01 -8.06
C GLN A 38 7.40 12.53 -7.99
N LEU A 39 6.54 12.11 -8.92
CA LEU A 39 6.05 10.72 -9.00
C LEU A 39 7.17 9.71 -9.26
N PHE A 40 8.21 10.11 -10.00
CA PHE A 40 9.39 9.29 -10.31
C PHE A 40 10.58 9.59 -9.39
N SER A 41 10.30 10.05 -8.18
CA SER A 41 11.33 10.27 -7.15
C SER A 41 11.84 8.94 -6.59
N ILE A 42 13.07 8.93 -6.08
CA ILE A 42 13.65 7.71 -5.50
C ILE A 42 12.89 7.29 -4.24
N GLU A 43 12.34 8.26 -3.50
CA GLU A 43 11.48 8.10 -2.34
C GLU A 43 10.16 7.41 -2.70
N ALA A 44 9.53 7.79 -3.82
CA ALA A 44 8.34 7.12 -4.32
C ALA A 44 8.63 5.67 -4.71
N LEU A 45 9.77 5.42 -5.36
CA LEU A 45 10.18 4.09 -5.82
C LEU A 45 10.50 3.17 -4.63
N VAL A 46 11.22 3.66 -3.64
CA VAL A 46 11.50 2.94 -2.38
C VAL A 46 10.21 2.65 -1.61
N THR A 47 9.31 3.63 -1.51
CA THR A 47 8.00 3.43 -0.88
C THR A 47 7.19 2.35 -1.60
N MET A 48 7.16 2.39 -2.93
CA MET A 48 6.45 1.40 -3.75
C MET A 48 7.01 -0.01 -3.54
N LEU A 49 8.34 -0.15 -3.47
CA LEU A 49 8.97 -1.44 -3.17
C LEU A 49 8.58 -1.95 -1.77
N ILE A 50 8.60 -1.09 -0.75
CA ILE A 50 8.19 -1.47 0.62
C ILE A 50 6.70 -1.85 0.65
N PHE A 51 5.84 -1.08 -0.02
CA PHE A 51 4.41 -1.37 -0.14
C PHE A 51 4.17 -2.75 -0.76
N ILE A 52 4.79 -3.03 -1.92
CA ILE A 52 4.65 -4.32 -2.62
C ILE A 52 5.12 -5.46 -1.72
N LEU A 53 6.25 -5.29 -1.03
CA LEU A 53 6.81 -6.31 -0.15
C LEU A 53 5.89 -6.61 1.03
N LEU A 54 5.38 -5.57 1.72
CA LEU A 54 4.41 -5.70 2.80
C LEU A 54 3.09 -6.34 2.32
N PHE A 55 2.58 -5.87 1.18
CA PHE A 55 1.36 -6.38 0.57
C PHE A 55 1.47 -7.87 0.25
N ILE A 56 2.56 -8.29 -0.41
CA ILE A 56 2.78 -9.70 -0.77
C ILE A 56 2.94 -10.55 0.49
N LEU A 57 3.80 -10.15 1.44
CA LEU A 57 4.02 -10.94 2.67
C LEU A 57 2.73 -11.12 3.47
N PHE A 58 1.97 -10.05 3.68
CA PHE A 58 0.74 -10.09 4.44
C PHE A 58 -0.34 -10.95 3.75
N ASN A 59 -0.56 -10.73 2.45
CA ASN A 59 -1.56 -11.49 1.71
C ASN A 59 -1.14 -12.94 1.49
N LEU A 60 0.15 -13.27 1.39
CA LEU A 60 0.62 -14.65 1.40
C LEU A 60 0.25 -15.36 2.71
N LEU A 61 0.45 -14.71 3.86
CA LEU A 61 0.12 -15.30 5.17
C LEU A 61 -1.38 -15.52 5.34
N ILE A 62 -2.22 -14.58 4.88
CA ILE A 62 -3.67 -14.65 5.04
C ILE A 62 -4.33 -15.53 3.96
N LEU A 63 -3.94 -15.39 2.70
CA LEU A 63 -4.61 -16.01 1.55
C LEU A 63 -4.00 -17.36 1.12
N LYS A 64 -2.98 -17.88 1.82
CA LYS A 64 -2.28 -19.15 1.46
C LYS A 64 -3.21 -20.30 1.06
N ASN A 65 -4.36 -20.43 1.75
CA ASN A 65 -5.32 -21.51 1.57
C ASN A 65 -6.68 -21.01 1.03
N GLU A 66 -6.76 -19.78 0.51
CA GLU A 66 -7.99 -19.18 -0.01
C GLU A 66 -7.98 -19.17 -1.55
N THR A 67 -9.14 -18.91 -2.15
CA THR A 67 -9.29 -18.96 -3.62
C THR A 67 -8.62 -17.80 -4.34
N ASN A 68 -8.31 -17.99 -5.63
CA ASN A 68 -7.76 -16.94 -6.51
C ASN A 68 -8.63 -15.68 -6.56
N LYS A 69 -9.94 -15.77 -6.31
CA LYS A 69 -10.84 -14.61 -6.23
C LYS A 69 -10.43 -13.64 -5.13
N ASN A 70 -9.91 -14.13 -4.00
CA ASN A 70 -9.51 -13.26 -2.89
C ASN A 70 -8.20 -12.53 -3.20
N TRP A 71 -7.33 -13.11 -4.02
CA TRP A 71 -6.15 -12.43 -4.55
C TRP A 71 -6.54 -11.27 -5.48
N TRP A 72 -7.56 -11.44 -6.33
CA TRP A 72 -8.09 -10.34 -7.14
C TRP A 72 -8.64 -9.19 -6.29
N ILE A 73 -9.35 -9.49 -5.21
CA ILE A 73 -9.85 -8.48 -4.27
C ILE A 73 -8.67 -7.76 -3.59
N ALA A 74 -7.65 -8.49 -3.15
CA ALA A 74 -6.45 -7.90 -2.55
C ALA A 74 -5.75 -6.95 -3.53
N SER A 75 -5.53 -7.40 -4.77
CA SER A 75 -4.90 -6.58 -5.80
C SER A 75 -5.73 -5.36 -6.16
N SER A 76 -7.06 -5.48 -6.19
CA SER A 76 -7.95 -4.33 -6.38
C SER A 76 -7.83 -3.33 -5.24
N LEU A 77 -7.76 -3.77 -3.98
CA LEU A 77 -7.57 -2.89 -2.83
C LEU A 77 -6.21 -2.18 -2.88
N ALA A 78 -5.16 -2.90 -3.28
CA ALA A 78 -3.84 -2.32 -3.47
C ALA A 78 -3.83 -1.25 -4.57
N LEU A 79 -4.44 -1.55 -5.73
CA LEU A 79 -4.60 -0.61 -6.84
C LEU A 79 -5.39 0.64 -6.42
N THR A 80 -6.52 0.47 -5.73
CA THR A 80 -7.29 1.60 -5.21
C THR A 80 -6.46 2.44 -4.25
N SER A 81 -5.69 1.83 -3.35
CA SER A 81 -4.83 2.55 -2.41
C SER A 81 -3.75 3.37 -3.13
N ILE A 82 -3.11 2.80 -4.15
CA ILE A 82 -2.12 3.51 -4.98
C ILE A 82 -2.78 4.68 -5.72
N LEU A 83 -3.94 4.46 -6.34
CA LEU A 83 -4.67 5.50 -7.06
C LEU A 83 -5.11 6.63 -6.13
N THR A 84 -5.64 6.29 -4.95
CA THR A 84 -6.01 7.29 -3.93
C THR A 84 -4.78 8.07 -3.50
N PHE A 85 -3.64 7.43 -3.29
CA PHE A 85 -2.40 8.12 -2.95
C PHE A 85 -1.97 9.10 -4.05
N ILE A 86 -1.95 8.66 -5.32
CA ILE A 86 -1.61 9.53 -6.45
C ILE A 86 -2.56 10.72 -6.52
N LEU A 87 -3.88 10.48 -6.42
CA LEU A 87 -4.88 11.55 -6.44
C LEU A 87 -4.71 12.51 -5.26
N VAL A 88 -4.51 12.01 -4.05
CA VAL A 88 -4.31 12.87 -2.89
C VAL A 88 -3.08 13.74 -3.08
N MET A 89 -1.97 13.17 -3.55
CA MET A 89 -0.71 13.91 -3.72
C MET A 89 -0.70 14.88 -4.90
N GLU A 90 -1.40 14.56 -6.00
CA GLU A 90 -1.48 15.43 -7.18
C GLU A 90 -2.40 16.64 -6.94
N PHE A 91 -3.42 16.48 -6.08
CA PHE A 91 -4.42 17.51 -5.78
C PHE A 91 -4.26 18.17 -4.39
N SER A 92 -3.22 17.84 -3.63
CA SER A 92 -2.84 18.50 -2.36
C SER A 92 -1.78 19.57 -2.57
#